data_AF-A0A9P8K3R2-F1
#
_entry.id   AF-A0A9P8K3R2-F1
#
_cell.length_a   1.000
_cell.length_b   1.000
_cell.length_c   1.000
_cell.angle_alpha   90.00
_cell.angle_beta   90.00
_cell.angle_gamma   90.00
#
_symmetry.space_group_name_H-M   'P 1'
#
loop_
_entity.id
_entity.type
_entity.pdbx_description
1 polymer ?
#
loop_
_entity_poly.entity_id
_entity_poly.type
_entity_poly.pdbx_seq_one_letter_code
_entity_poly.pdbx_strand_id
1 'polypeptide(L)'
;MSTPDTSNAVHGVIPNLAFLLHHDDHVTAAYLCTANAIQISKTSDEGAHFCGYRNIQMILAAQRLESNDANTRIPTISDLQLGIEEAWRAGFNSHGMTQTGGIRGTRKHIGTSEAEALLLSMEIPCTGSAFQGKNAWQQLLGYAEAYFSTSFAQSVATSESQHVHLTEKPPIFLQRPSHSLTIVGLIRFRSGKRKLLTFDPAWQPPSLIRMPLSEKQHREWKMKWLLKQYTKSERYLKRYSAFETLIIERQIEGERQFP
;
A
#
# COMPACT_ATOMS: atom_id res chain seq x y z
N MET A 1 -21.62 -5.80 -19.05
CA MET A 1 -20.73 -5.81 -17.88
C MET A 1 -19.38 -6.34 -18.34
N SER A 2 -18.33 -5.52 -18.35
CA SER A 2 -16.97 -5.97 -18.65
C SER A 2 -16.45 -6.86 -17.52
N THR A 3 -15.90 -8.03 -17.87
CA THR A 3 -15.11 -8.84 -16.93
C THR A 3 -13.90 -8.03 -16.45
N PRO A 4 -13.44 -8.23 -15.20
CA PRO A 4 -12.31 -7.47 -14.71
C PRO A 4 -11.08 -8.00 -15.42
N ASP A 5 -10.36 -7.15 -16.13
CA ASP A 5 -9.04 -7.51 -16.60
C ASP A 5 -8.12 -7.62 -15.38
N THR A 6 -7.78 -8.84 -14.98
CA THR A 6 -6.84 -9.12 -13.89
C THR A 6 -5.40 -9.29 -14.40
N SER A 7 -5.14 -9.07 -15.69
CA SER A 7 -3.80 -9.26 -16.28
C SER A 7 -2.74 -8.31 -15.70
N ASN A 8 -3.17 -7.21 -15.11
CA ASN A 8 -2.33 -6.19 -14.49
C ASN A 8 -2.09 -6.41 -12.98
N ALA A 9 -2.59 -7.50 -12.40
CA ALA A 9 -2.39 -7.88 -11.01
C ALA A 9 -1.30 -8.95 -10.87
N VAL A 10 -0.48 -8.85 -9.82
CA VAL A 10 0.57 -9.82 -9.48
C VAL A 10 0.49 -10.18 -8.00
N HIS A 11 0.32 -11.48 -7.74
CA HIS A 11 0.29 -12.09 -6.41
C HIS A 11 1.68 -12.55 -5.98
N GLY A 12 1.86 -12.84 -4.69
CA GLY A 12 3.11 -13.42 -4.17
C GLY A 12 4.29 -12.44 -4.10
N VAL A 13 4.06 -11.15 -4.36
CA VAL A 13 5.13 -10.14 -4.31
C VAL A 13 5.67 -9.96 -2.89
N ILE A 14 4.81 -9.93 -1.86
CA ILE A 14 5.24 -9.75 -0.47
C ILE A 14 6.14 -10.89 0.03
N PRO A 15 5.77 -12.19 -0.11
CA PRO A 15 6.68 -13.29 0.20
C PRO A 15 8.02 -13.21 -0.53
N ASN A 16 8.01 -12.82 -1.80
CA ASN A 16 9.25 -12.63 -2.56
C ASN A 16 10.11 -11.48 -2.04
N LEU A 17 9.51 -10.36 -1.63
CA LEU A 17 10.23 -9.27 -0.98
C LEU A 17 10.82 -9.72 0.37
N ALA A 18 10.07 -10.49 1.16
CA ALA A 18 10.56 -11.05 2.41
C ALA A 18 11.77 -11.97 2.18
N PHE A 19 11.71 -12.84 1.16
CA PHE A 19 12.84 -13.66 0.74
C PHE A 19 14.07 -12.81 0.40
N LEU A 20 13.92 -11.76 -0.41
CA LEU A 20 15.03 -10.86 -0.77
C LEU A 20 15.67 -10.19 0.45
N LEU A 21 14.85 -9.77 1.41
CA LEU A 21 15.30 -9.06 2.61
C LEU A 21 15.98 -9.99 3.60
N HIS A 22 15.53 -11.25 3.68
CA HIS A 22 16.16 -12.26 4.54
C HIS A 22 17.61 -12.51 4.13
N HIS A 23 17.91 -12.40 2.82
CA HIS A 23 19.23 -12.61 2.23
C HIS A 23 20.05 -11.32 2.06
N ASP A 24 19.61 -10.18 2.60
CA ASP A 24 20.38 -8.93 2.59
C ASP A 24 21.00 -8.69 3.97
N ASP A 25 22.29 -9.02 4.10
CA ASP A 25 23.04 -8.88 5.36
C ASP A 25 23.07 -7.44 5.91
N HIS A 26 22.76 -6.42 5.09
CA HIS A 26 22.72 -5.04 5.55
C HIS A 26 21.40 -4.67 6.25
N VAL A 27 20.37 -5.50 6.15
CA VAL A 27 19.07 -5.29 6.79
C VAL A 27 19.15 -5.73 8.25
N THR A 28 18.78 -4.84 9.17
CA THR A 28 18.69 -5.15 10.60
C THR A 28 17.29 -5.46 11.05
N ALA A 29 16.29 -4.87 10.39
CA ALA A 29 14.89 -5.19 10.58
C ALA A 29 14.12 -4.84 9.30
N ALA A 30 13.15 -5.65 8.94
CA ALA A 30 12.15 -5.32 7.93
C ALA A 30 10.78 -5.72 8.42
N TYR A 31 9.80 -4.84 8.25
CA TYR A 31 8.40 -5.09 8.59
C TYR A 31 7.57 -4.93 7.33
N LEU A 32 6.86 -5.98 6.93
CA LEU A 32 6.03 -5.97 5.73
C LEU A 32 4.55 -6.13 6.12
N CYS A 33 3.65 -5.61 5.29
CA CYS A 33 2.21 -5.82 5.42
C CYS A 33 1.83 -7.31 5.24
N THR A 34 0.54 -7.61 5.31
CA THR A 34 -0.03 -8.93 5.01
C THR A 34 0.56 -9.54 3.74
N ALA A 35 0.91 -10.83 3.81
CA ALA A 35 1.47 -11.59 2.69
C ALA A 35 0.53 -11.64 1.47
N ASN A 36 -0.76 -11.42 1.70
CA ASN A 36 -1.81 -11.45 0.70
C ASN A 36 -1.92 -10.17 -0.13
N ALA A 37 -1.17 -9.11 0.21
CA ALA A 37 -1.22 -7.87 -0.58
C ALA A 37 -0.74 -8.12 -2.02
N ILE A 38 -1.58 -7.71 -2.98
CA ILE A 38 -1.34 -7.87 -4.41
C ILE A 38 -0.85 -6.56 -5.01
N GLN A 39 0.05 -6.64 -5.99
CA GLN A 39 0.46 -5.48 -6.76
C GLN A 39 -0.43 -5.33 -7.98
N ILE A 40 -1.03 -4.15 -8.16
CA ILE A 40 -1.84 -3.82 -9.33
C ILE A 40 -1.19 -2.64 -10.04
N SER A 41 -0.90 -2.82 -11.33
CA SER A 41 -0.26 -1.78 -12.15
C SER A 41 -1.27 -1.08 -13.03
N LYS A 42 -0.98 0.15 -13.47
CA LYS A 42 -1.78 0.79 -14.51
C LYS A 42 -1.68 0.02 -15.82
N THR A 43 -2.75 0.03 -16.58
CA THR A 43 -2.75 -0.44 -17.98
C THR A 43 -2.17 0.66 -18.89
N SER A 44 -1.76 0.28 -20.11
CA SER A 44 -1.09 1.20 -21.04
C SER A 44 -1.97 2.36 -21.52
N ASP A 45 -3.30 2.19 -21.50
CA ASP A 45 -4.31 3.14 -21.93
C ASP A 45 -4.76 4.14 -20.83
N GLU A 46 -4.37 3.92 -19.58
CA GLU A 46 -4.77 4.75 -18.42
C GLU A 46 -3.98 6.06 -18.29
N GLY A 47 -2.79 6.17 -18.88
CA GLY A 47 -1.97 7.39 -18.78
C GLY A 47 -1.56 7.74 -17.33
N ALA A 48 -1.42 9.03 -17.00
CA ALA A 48 -0.78 9.47 -15.76
C ALA A 48 -1.68 9.42 -14.50
N HIS A 49 -2.99 9.62 -14.63
CA HIS A 49 -3.86 10.05 -13.52
C HIS A 49 -4.47 8.93 -12.68
N PHE A 50 -4.31 7.67 -13.07
CA PHE A 50 -5.04 6.55 -12.47
C PHE A 50 -4.38 5.91 -11.24
N CYS A 51 -3.26 6.47 -10.75
CA CYS A 51 -2.53 5.91 -9.61
C CYS A 51 -3.40 5.79 -8.36
N GLY A 52 -4.19 6.82 -8.02
CA GLY A 52 -5.07 6.79 -6.85
C GLY A 52 -6.04 5.62 -6.87
N TYR A 53 -6.72 5.39 -7.99
CA TYR A 53 -7.64 4.27 -8.14
C TYR A 53 -6.94 2.90 -8.00
N ARG A 54 -5.76 2.73 -8.60
CA ARG A 54 -4.99 1.46 -8.48
C ARG A 54 -4.53 1.22 -7.04
N ASN A 55 -4.12 2.27 -6.32
CA ASN A 55 -3.76 2.15 -4.91
C ASN A 55 -4.99 1.81 -4.03
N ILE A 56 -6.18 2.38 -4.33
CA ILE A 56 -7.45 1.97 -3.69
C ILE A 56 -7.75 0.49 -3.93
N GLN A 57 -7.60 0.00 -5.17
CA GLN A 57 -7.77 -1.42 -5.47
C GLN A 57 -6.82 -2.29 -4.64
N MET A 58 -5.55 -1.88 -4.49
CA MET A 58 -4.56 -2.64 -3.72
C MET A 58 -4.88 -2.70 -2.22
N ILE A 59 -5.30 -1.59 -1.59
CA ILE A 59 -5.66 -1.59 -0.17
C ILE A 59 -6.95 -2.39 0.09
N LEU A 60 -7.97 -2.28 -0.79
CA LEU A 60 -9.22 -3.03 -0.68
C LEU A 60 -9.01 -4.54 -0.88
N ALA A 61 -8.15 -4.92 -1.83
CA ALA A 61 -7.84 -6.32 -2.08
C ALA A 61 -7.14 -6.98 -0.89
N ALA A 62 -6.22 -6.26 -0.23
CA ALA A 62 -5.56 -6.74 0.97
C ALA A 62 -6.54 -6.95 2.13
N GLN A 63 -7.52 -6.06 2.30
CA GLN A 63 -8.54 -6.16 3.35
C GLN A 63 -9.47 -7.38 3.17
N ARG A 64 -9.91 -7.65 1.94
CA ARG A 64 -10.92 -8.69 1.64
C ARG A 64 -10.39 -10.11 1.73
N LEU A 65 -9.09 -10.30 1.50
CA LEU A 65 -8.45 -11.62 1.63
C LEU A 65 -8.34 -12.07 3.09
N GLU A 66 -8.54 -11.18 4.06
CA GLU A 66 -8.63 -11.52 5.48
C GLU A 66 -10.04 -11.97 5.87
N SER A 67 -11.09 -11.49 5.18
CA SER A 67 -12.50 -11.75 5.52
C SER A 67 -13.05 -13.08 4.97
N ASN A 68 -12.21 -13.99 4.47
CA ASN A 68 -12.57 -15.27 3.82
C ASN A 68 -13.58 -15.18 2.65
N ASP A 69 -13.92 -13.98 2.19
CA ASP A 69 -14.78 -13.79 1.02
C ASP A 69 -13.94 -13.85 -0.27
N ALA A 70 -13.45 -15.05 -0.56
CA ALA A 70 -12.62 -15.34 -1.73
C ALA A 70 -13.33 -15.05 -3.07
N ASN A 71 -14.63 -14.73 -3.06
CA ASN A 71 -15.43 -14.42 -4.23
C ASN A 71 -15.60 -12.91 -4.49
N THR A 72 -15.13 -12.02 -3.61
CA THR A 72 -15.27 -10.57 -3.87
C THR A 72 -14.29 -10.09 -4.94
N ARG A 73 -14.81 -9.84 -6.15
CA ARG A 73 -14.08 -9.22 -7.27
C ARG A 73 -13.47 -7.85 -6.90
N ILE A 74 -12.22 -7.60 -7.32
CA ILE A 74 -11.58 -6.28 -7.22
C ILE A 74 -12.41 -5.26 -8.03
N PRO A 75 -12.83 -4.13 -7.43
CA PRO A 75 -13.68 -3.14 -8.12
C PRO A 75 -12.95 -2.56 -9.32
N THR A 76 -13.66 -2.36 -10.43
CA THR A 76 -13.12 -1.66 -11.61
C THR A 76 -12.95 -0.16 -11.33
N ILE A 77 -12.26 0.56 -12.22
CA ILE A 77 -12.15 2.03 -12.09
C ILE A 77 -13.55 2.69 -12.14
N SER A 78 -14.45 2.17 -12.98
CA SER A 78 -15.82 2.68 -13.05
C SER A 78 -16.58 2.44 -11.76
N ASP A 79 -16.40 1.27 -11.12
CA ASP A 79 -17.02 0.96 -9.83
C ASP A 79 -16.49 1.91 -8.75
N LEU A 80 -15.18 2.19 -8.75
CA LEU A 80 -14.57 3.14 -7.82
C LEU A 80 -15.09 4.56 -8.02
N GLN A 81 -15.17 5.05 -9.26
CA GLN A 81 -15.70 6.38 -9.55
C GLN A 81 -17.16 6.52 -9.12
N LEU A 82 -17.97 5.48 -9.35
CA LEU A 82 -19.35 5.44 -8.90
C LEU A 82 -19.44 5.50 -7.37
N GLY A 83 -18.74 4.60 -6.69
CA GLY A 83 -18.75 4.51 -5.23
C GLY A 83 -18.25 5.79 -4.55
N ILE A 84 -17.21 6.44 -5.10
CA ILE A 84 -16.72 7.72 -4.58
C ILE A 84 -17.78 8.83 -4.72
N GLU A 85 -18.44 8.93 -5.88
CA GLU A 85 -19.50 9.93 -6.02
C GLU A 85 -20.74 9.63 -5.16
N GLU A 86 -21.07 8.35 -4.95
CA GLU A 86 -22.13 7.95 -4.02
C GLU A 86 -21.77 8.30 -2.57
N ALA A 87 -20.51 8.06 -2.15
CA ALA A 87 -20.00 8.49 -0.85
C ALA A 87 -20.11 10.01 -0.66
N TRP A 88 -19.76 10.80 -1.68
CA TRP A 88 -19.94 12.25 -1.65
C TRP A 88 -21.40 12.66 -1.48
N ARG A 89 -22.35 12.00 -2.18
CA ARG A 89 -23.80 12.25 -2.02
C ARG A 89 -24.31 11.87 -0.64
N ALA A 90 -23.71 10.86 -0.02
CA ALA A 90 -24.00 10.44 1.35
C ALA A 90 -23.35 11.34 2.42
N GLY A 91 -22.55 12.34 2.02
CA GLY A 91 -21.98 13.36 2.91
C GLY A 91 -20.52 13.14 3.30
N PHE A 92 -19.90 12.02 2.91
CA PHE A 92 -18.49 11.75 3.18
C PHE A 92 -17.60 12.58 2.25
N ASN A 93 -16.69 13.41 2.78
CA ASN A 93 -15.78 14.28 2.02
C ASN A 93 -16.42 14.95 0.79
N SER A 94 -17.66 15.45 0.95
CA SER A 94 -18.52 15.93 -0.14
C SER A 94 -17.93 17.11 -0.93
N HIS A 95 -16.91 17.79 -0.39
CA HIS A 95 -16.16 18.83 -1.10
C HIS A 95 -15.54 18.33 -2.40
N GLY A 96 -15.22 17.02 -2.51
CA GLY A 96 -14.65 16.44 -3.72
C GLY A 96 -15.58 16.59 -4.93
N MET A 97 -16.90 16.48 -4.72
CA MET A 97 -17.89 16.71 -5.77
C MET A 97 -17.82 18.14 -6.31
N THR A 98 -17.76 19.14 -5.41
CA THR A 98 -17.68 20.56 -5.80
C THR A 98 -16.36 20.90 -6.48
N GLN A 99 -15.23 20.40 -5.96
CA GLN A 99 -13.90 20.71 -6.49
C GLN A 99 -13.66 20.10 -7.88
N THR A 100 -14.23 18.92 -8.13
CA THR A 100 -14.00 18.18 -9.38
C THR A 100 -15.13 18.37 -10.39
N GLY A 101 -16.35 18.67 -9.95
CA GLY A 101 -17.55 18.60 -10.80
C GLY A 101 -17.95 17.17 -11.18
N GLY A 102 -17.61 16.19 -10.34
CA GLY A 102 -17.80 14.76 -10.60
C GLY A 102 -16.61 14.11 -11.30
N ILE A 103 -16.44 12.80 -11.10
CA ILE A 103 -15.30 12.01 -11.61
C ILE A 103 -15.73 10.82 -12.48
N ARG A 104 -17.01 10.44 -12.49
CA ARG A 104 -17.52 9.32 -13.32
C ARG A 104 -17.25 9.53 -14.80
N GLY A 105 -16.67 8.52 -15.44
CA GLY A 105 -16.33 8.54 -16.86
C GLY A 105 -15.19 9.51 -17.21
N THR A 106 -14.53 10.10 -16.21
CA THR A 106 -13.43 11.05 -16.42
C THR A 106 -12.07 10.39 -16.16
N ARG A 107 -10.99 11.14 -16.47
CA ARG A 107 -9.60 10.77 -16.17
C ARG A 107 -9.03 11.63 -15.04
N LYS A 108 -9.88 12.17 -14.17
CA LYS A 108 -9.49 13.07 -13.08
C LYS A 108 -8.70 12.31 -12.01
N HIS A 109 -7.68 12.97 -11.49
CA HIS A 109 -6.87 12.47 -10.40
C HIS A 109 -7.68 12.44 -9.10
N ILE A 110 -7.45 11.42 -8.28
CA ILE A 110 -8.02 11.29 -6.93
C ILE A 110 -6.88 11.07 -5.92
N GLY A 111 -7.13 11.39 -4.65
CA GLY A 111 -6.17 11.23 -3.57
C GLY A 111 -6.77 10.63 -2.31
N THR A 112 -6.17 10.98 -1.18
CA THR A 112 -6.54 10.46 0.15
C THR A 112 -8.01 10.73 0.49
N SER A 113 -8.51 11.94 0.21
CA SER A 113 -9.91 12.34 0.46
C SER A 113 -10.93 11.40 -0.21
N GLU A 114 -10.70 11.04 -1.49
CA GLU A 114 -11.59 10.14 -2.21
C GLU A 114 -11.49 8.69 -1.72
N ALA A 115 -10.28 8.25 -1.39
CA ALA A 115 -10.06 6.92 -0.83
C ALA A 115 -10.76 6.78 0.54
N GLU A 116 -10.66 7.80 1.40
CA GLU A 116 -11.30 7.86 2.71
C GLU A 116 -12.82 7.90 2.58
N ALA A 117 -13.37 8.75 1.69
CA ALA A 117 -14.81 8.82 1.44
C ALA A 117 -15.39 7.46 1.09
N LEU A 118 -14.73 6.75 0.17
CA LEU A 118 -15.14 5.44 -0.29
C LEU A 118 -15.11 4.42 0.86
N LEU A 119 -13.99 4.33 1.61
CA LEU A 119 -13.84 3.38 2.70
C LEU A 119 -14.88 3.62 3.80
N LEU A 120 -15.08 4.88 4.21
CA LEU A 120 -16.08 5.23 5.22
C LEU A 120 -17.51 4.90 4.76
N SER A 121 -17.85 5.12 3.47
CA SER A 121 -19.17 4.74 2.94
C SER A 121 -19.40 3.23 2.89
N MET A 122 -18.32 2.43 2.89
CA MET A 122 -18.36 0.96 2.96
C MET A 122 -18.29 0.45 4.40
N GLU A 123 -18.38 1.35 5.40
CA GLU A 123 -18.23 1.04 6.82
C GLU A 123 -16.88 0.38 7.15
N ILE A 124 -15.84 0.70 6.37
CA ILE A 124 -14.47 0.26 6.63
C ILE A 124 -13.76 1.36 7.43
N PRO A 125 -13.44 1.14 8.72
CA PRO A 125 -12.74 2.13 9.53
C PRO A 125 -11.37 2.45 8.94
N CYS A 126 -11.04 3.73 8.84
CA CYS A 126 -9.77 4.18 8.30
C CYS A 126 -9.34 5.53 8.90
N THR A 127 -8.02 5.75 8.92
CA THR A 127 -7.42 6.97 9.47
C THR A 127 -6.57 7.68 8.43
N GLY A 128 -6.94 8.91 8.08
CA GLY A 128 -6.11 9.84 7.33
C GLY A 128 -5.01 10.46 8.21
N SER A 129 -3.82 10.69 7.67
CA SER A 129 -2.76 11.45 8.34
C SER A 129 -1.99 12.30 7.33
N ALA A 130 -1.67 13.54 7.70
CA ALA A 130 -0.92 14.47 6.85
C ALA A 130 0.42 14.84 7.49
N PHE A 131 1.47 14.87 6.68
CA PHE A 131 2.82 15.22 7.08
C PHE A 131 3.31 16.38 6.23
N GLN A 132 3.72 17.49 6.85
CA GLN A 132 4.12 18.70 6.13
C GLN A 132 5.44 19.29 6.63
N GLY A 133 6.10 20.05 5.76
CA GLY A 133 7.33 20.77 6.04
C GLY A 133 8.61 19.98 5.72
N LYS A 134 9.76 20.55 6.09
CA LYS A 134 11.10 20.01 5.74
C LYS A 134 11.37 18.61 6.30
N ASN A 135 10.67 18.24 7.39
CA ASN A 135 10.83 16.96 8.08
C ASN A 135 9.69 15.97 7.79
N ALA A 136 8.79 16.27 6.83
CA ALA A 136 7.66 15.41 6.49
C ALA A 136 8.10 13.98 6.14
N TRP A 137 9.23 13.82 5.45
CA TRP A 137 9.80 12.52 5.13
C TRP A 137 10.24 11.71 6.35
N GLN A 138 10.72 12.36 7.43
CA GLN A 138 11.09 11.67 8.68
C GLN A 138 9.85 11.22 9.43
N GLN A 139 8.83 12.08 9.48
CA GLN A 139 7.55 11.78 10.11
C GLN A 139 6.88 10.60 9.40
N LEU A 140 6.84 10.59 8.06
CA LEU A 140 6.33 9.47 7.27
C LEU A 140 7.07 8.16 7.55
N LEU A 141 8.41 8.19 7.60
CA LEU A 141 9.19 6.99 7.93
C LEU A 141 8.91 6.49 9.35
N GLY A 142 8.84 7.40 10.33
CA GLY A 142 8.50 7.05 11.71
C GLY A 142 7.09 6.49 11.84
N TYR A 143 6.14 7.07 11.12
CA TYR A 143 4.74 6.62 11.10
C TYR A 143 4.60 5.22 10.51
N ALA A 144 5.16 4.98 9.31
CA ALA A 144 5.11 3.66 8.67
C ALA A 144 5.82 2.59 9.52
N GLU A 145 6.94 2.94 10.14
CA GLU A 145 7.68 2.05 11.03
C GLU A 145 6.89 1.70 12.29
N ALA A 146 6.32 2.70 12.98
CA ALA A 146 5.47 2.48 14.15
C ALA A 146 4.26 1.62 13.79
N TYR A 147 3.62 1.90 12.65
CA TYR A 147 2.51 1.12 12.14
C TYR A 147 2.89 -0.34 11.92
N PHE A 148 3.90 -0.67 11.11
CA PHE A 148 4.21 -2.08 10.82
C PHE A 148 4.91 -2.82 11.98
N SER A 149 5.53 -2.13 12.93
CA SER A 149 6.22 -2.78 14.06
C SER A 149 5.34 -3.07 15.28
N THR A 150 4.14 -2.46 15.40
CA THR A 150 3.32 -2.54 16.64
C THR A 150 3.02 -3.97 17.08
N SER A 151 2.77 -4.88 16.14
CA SER A 151 2.40 -6.27 16.43
C SER A 151 3.53 -7.11 17.02
N PHE A 152 4.78 -6.67 16.90
CA PHE A 152 5.96 -7.37 17.41
C PHE A 152 6.48 -6.82 18.74
N ALA A 153 5.97 -5.68 19.19
CA ALA A 153 6.33 -5.12 20.50
C ALA A 153 5.84 -5.99 21.67
N GLN A 154 4.90 -6.91 21.44
CA GLN A 154 4.34 -7.81 22.46
C GLN A 154 4.90 -9.25 22.42
N SER A 155 5.65 -9.63 21.38
CA SER A 155 6.06 -11.01 21.12
C SER A 155 7.57 -11.19 21.03
N VAL A 156 8.33 -10.74 22.02
CA VAL A 156 9.77 -11.02 22.10
C VAL A 156 10.11 -11.76 23.39
N ALA A 157 9.84 -13.06 23.38
CA ALA A 157 10.58 -14.05 24.16
C ALA A 157 10.34 -15.42 23.54
N THR A 158 11.00 -15.73 22.41
CA THR A 158 11.62 -17.03 22.09
C THR A 158 11.98 -17.12 20.61
N SER A 159 13.08 -17.84 20.35
CA SER A 159 13.58 -18.37 19.06
C SER A 159 14.17 -17.37 18.06
N GLU A 160 15.40 -17.71 17.62
CA GLU A 160 16.25 -17.16 16.55
C GLU A 160 15.85 -15.81 15.91
N SER A 161 16.79 -14.87 15.90
CA SER A 161 16.64 -13.48 15.46
C SER A 161 16.16 -13.34 14.00
N GLN A 162 14.87 -13.55 13.76
CA GLN A 162 14.25 -13.31 12.49
C GLN A 162 14.15 -11.79 12.31
N HIS A 163 15.03 -11.21 11.48
CA HIS A 163 15.07 -9.77 11.18
C HIS A 163 14.04 -9.33 10.14
N VAL A 164 13.28 -10.25 9.57
CA VAL A 164 12.23 -9.98 8.58
C VAL A 164 10.89 -10.45 9.10
N HIS A 165 9.98 -9.51 9.29
CA HIS A 165 8.71 -9.72 9.93
C HIS A 165 7.55 -9.47 8.96
N LEU A 166 6.78 -10.52 8.67
CA LEU A 166 5.49 -10.41 7.98
C LEU A 166 4.43 -10.09 9.03
N THR A 167 3.75 -8.96 8.87
CA THR A 167 2.61 -8.60 9.71
C THR A 167 1.32 -9.07 9.08
N GLU A 168 0.26 -9.05 9.89
CA GLU A 168 -1.10 -9.15 9.40
C GLU A 168 -1.69 -7.76 9.08
N LYS A 169 -0.90 -6.67 9.05
CA LYS A 169 -1.44 -5.32 8.84
C LYS A 169 -1.73 -5.07 7.36
N PRO A 170 -2.84 -4.37 7.04
CA PRO A 170 -3.07 -3.88 5.68
C PRO A 170 -1.97 -2.92 5.22
N PRO A 171 -1.70 -2.81 3.91
CA PRO A 171 -0.79 -1.81 3.37
C PRO A 171 -1.36 -0.39 3.51
N ILE A 172 -0.49 0.62 3.43
CA ILE A 172 -0.85 2.03 3.63
C ILE A 172 -0.97 2.73 2.28
N PHE A 173 -2.08 3.43 2.01
CA PHE A 173 -2.16 4.35 0.87
C PHE A 173 -1.28 5.56 1.15
N LEU A 174 -0.46 5.99 0.19
CA LEU A 174 0.42 7.15 0.30
C LEU A 174 0.17 8.11 -0.86
N GLN A 175 -0.30 9.31 -0.56
CA GLN A 175 -0.33 10.44 -1.46
C GLN A 175 0.94 11.29 -1.30
N ARG A 176 1.48 11.72 -2.43
CA ARG A 176 2.46 12.82 -2.51
C ARG A 176 2.05 13.76 -3.64
N PRO A 177 2.71 14.92 -3.84
CA PRO A 177 2.41 15.80 -4.97
C PRO A 177 2.46 15.02 -6.30
N SER A 178 1.37 15.07 -7.05
CA SER A 178 1.20 14.51 -8.41
C SER A 178 1.27 12.97 -8.55
N HIS A 179 1.30 12.20 -7.46
CA HIS A 179 1.31 10.72 -7.54
C HIS A 179 0.90 10.08 -6.23
N SER A 180 0.36 8.86 -6.30
CA SER A 180 0.14 8.03 -5.12
C SER A 180 0.81 6.67 -5.28
N LEU A 181 1.10 6.05 -4.13
CA LEU A 181 1.79 4.79 -3.97
C LEU A 181 1.06 3.98 -2.89
N THR A 182 1.38 2.69 -2.79
CA THR A 182 0.97 1.86 -1.65
C THR A 182 2.24 1.44 -0.90
N ILE A 183 2.36 1.81 0.38
CA ILE A 183 3.45 1.36 1.25
C ILE A 183 3.10 -0.05 1.74
N VAL A 184 3.99 -0.99 1.47
CA VAL A 184 3.84 -2.41 1.83
C VAL A 184 4.83 -2.86 2.90
N GLY A 185 5.63 -1.93 3.42
CA GLY A 185 6.55 -2.21 4.51
C GLY A 185 7.64 -1.15 4.67
N LEU A 186 8.56 -1.42 5.59
CA LEU A 186 9.70 -0.57 5.89
C LEU A 186 10.93 -1.43 6.23
N ILE A 187 12.10 -0.94 5.80
CA ILE A 187 13.40 -1.57 6.01
C ILE A 187 14.28 -0.66 6.85
N ARG A 188 14.90 -1.21 7.90
CA ARG A 188 16.04 -0.63 8.63
C ARG A 188 17.34 -1.30 8.18
N PHE A 189 18.35 -0.48 7.93
CA PHE A 189 19.70 -0.95 7.59
C PHE A 189 20.66 -0.76 8.77
N ARG A 190 21.75 -1.54 8.82
CA ARG A 190 22.85 -1.38 9.81
C ARG A 190 23.40 0.04 9.89
N SER A 191 23.35 0.78 8.78
CA SER A 191 23.76 2.19 8.71
C SER A 191 22.84 3.18 9.46
N GLY A 192 21.72 2.71 10.02
CA GLY A 192 20.66 3.55 10.61
C GLY A 192 19.69 4.15 9.58
N LYS A 193 20.01 4.08 8.28
CA LYS A 193 19.11 4.53 7.21
C LYS A 193 17.86 3.66 7.11
N ARG A 194 16.76 4.27 6.68
CA ARG A 194 15.49 3.60 6.42
C ARG A 194 15.07 3.70 4.95
N LYS A 195 14.27 2.73 4.50
CA LYS A 195 13.59 2.79 3.20
C LYS A 195 12.16 2.30 3.34
N LEU A 196 11.25 2.90 2.59
CA LEU A 196 9.92 2.34 2.39
C LEU A 196 9.99 1.24 1.34
N LEU A 197 9.23 0.16 1.55
CA LEU A 197 8.82 -0.77 0.51
C LEU A 197 7.49 -0.27 -0.06
N THR A 198 7.37 -0.18 -1.39
CA THR A 198 6.19 0.36 -2.03
C THR A 198 5.80 -0.42 -3.28
N PHE A 199 4.51 -0.60 -3.48
CA PHE A 199 3.94 -0.81 -4.80
C PHE A 199 3.68 0.54 -5.45
N ASP A 200 4.12 0.67 -6.70
CA ASP A 200 3.99 1.90 -7.47
C ASP A 200 3.27 1.56 -8.78
N PRO A 201 1.99 1.96 -8.93
CA PRO A 201 1.16 1.52 -10.05
C PRO A 201 1.63 2.10 -11.39
N ALA A 202 2.60 3.03 -11.40
CA ALA A 202 3.23 3.50 -12.63
C ALA A 202 4.22 2.50 -13.25
N TRP A 203 4.62 1.44 -12.54
CA TRP A 203 5.63 0.49 -13.01
C TRP A 203 5.06 -0.92 -13.12
N GLN A 204 5.47 -1.61 -14.18
CA GLN A 204 5.18 -3.02 -14.34
C GLN A 204 6.09 -3.87 -13.45
N PRO A 205 5.57 -4.91 -12.77
CA PRO A 205 6.39 -5.78 -11.92
C PRO A 205 7.41 -6.53 -12.78
N PRO A 206 8.71 -6.53 -12.42
CA PRO A 206 9.72 -7.30 -13.14
C PRO A 206 9.32 -8.77 -13.23
N SER A 207 9.58 -9.44 -14.36
CA SER A 207 9.17 -10.83 -14.59
C SER A 207 9.59 -11.79 -13.47
N LEU A 208 10.78 -11.55 -12.90
CA LEU A 208 11.34 -12.34 -11.82
C LEU A 208 10.48 -12.35 -10.54
N ILE A 209 9.75 -11.27 -10.23
CA ILE A 209 8.94 -11.20 -9.01
C ILE A 209 7.62 -11.99 -9.11
N ARG A 210 7.25 -12.43 -10.31
CA ARG A 210 5.98 -13.10 -10.60
C ARG A 210 5.98 -14.59 -10.23
N MET A 211 7.15 -15.14 -9.89
CA MET A 211 7.33 -16.53 -9.48
C MET A 211 7.99 -16.57 -8.10
N PRO A 212 7.75 -17.62 -7.29
CA PRO A 212 8.47 -17.81 -6.04
C PRO A 212 9.98 -17.79 -6.24
N LEU A 213 10.69 -16.98 -5.45
CA LEU A 213 12.15 -16.92 -5.49
C LEU A 213 12.77 -18.07 -4.69
N SER A 214 13.94 -18.54 -5.11
CA SER A 214 14.74 -19.55 -4.40
C SER A 214 16.23 -19.25 -4.48
N GLU A 215 17.00 -19.74 -3.51
CA GLU A 215 18.44 -19.47 -3.35
C GLU A 215 19.28 -19.90 -4.57
N LYS A 216 18.89 -21.00 -5.22
CA LYS A 216 19.72 -21.66 -6.24
C LYS A 216 19.67 -21.01 -7.62
N GLN A 217 18.82 -20.02 -7.83
CA GLN A 217 18.41 -19.65 -9.18
C GLN A 217 18.99 -18.33 -9.71
N HIS A 218 19.59 -17.47 -8.88
CA HIS A 218 19.89 -16.10 -9.32
C HIS A 218 21.13 -15.45 -8.70
N ARG A 219 21.81 -14.62 -9.50
CA ARG A 219 22.97 -13.84 -9.09
C ARG A 219 22.58 -12.75 -8.08
N GLU A 220 23.42 -12.53 -7.07
CA GLU A 220 23.21 -11.57 -5.98
C GLU A 220 22.86 -10.14 -6.47
N TRP A 221 23.57 -9.62 -7.48
CA TRP A 221 23.30 -8.29 -8.03
C TRP A 221 21.88 -8.15 -8.62
N LYS A 222 21.32 -9.24 -9.16
CA LYS A 222 19.97 -9.26 -9.73
C LYS A 222 18.92 -9.16 -8.62
N MET A 223 19.18 -9.80 -7.49
CA MET A 223 18.35 -9.71 -6.28
C MET A 223 18.37 -8.32 -5.67
N LYS A 224 19.57 -7.72 -5.55
CA LYS A 224 19.72 -6.31 -5.12
C LYS A 224 19.01 -5.33 -6.07
N TRP A 225 19.11 -5.54 -7.38
CA TRP A 225 18.38 -4.74 -8.38
C TRP A 225 16.87 -4.89 -8.25
N LEU A 226 16.39 -6.13 -8.04
CA LEU A 226 14.96 -6.42 -7.90
C LEU A 226 14.39 -5.73 -6.67
N LEU A 227 15.03 -5.88 -5.50
CA LEU A 227 14.62 -5.21 -4.27
C LEU A 227 14.61 -3.69 -4.46
N LYS A 228 15.61 -3.12 -5.15
CA LYS A 228 15.70 -1.68 -5.42
C LYS A 228 14.46 -1.15 -6.15
N GLN A 229 13.82 -1.92 -7.04
CA GLN A 229 12.60 -1.49 -7.75
C GLN A 229 11.43 -1.18 -6.79
N TYR A 230 11.39 -1.86 -5.66
CA TYR A 230 10.33 -1.75 -4.66
C TYR A 230 10.66 -0.76 -3.54
N THR A 231 11.84 -0.14 -3.55
CA THR A 231 12.26 0.73 -2.44
C THR A 231 12.19 2.22 -2.76
N LYS A 232 11.68 3.02 -1.82
CA LYS A 232 11.83 4.47 -1.81
C LYS A 232 12.80 4.88 -0.70
N SER A 233 13.90 5.51 -1.07
CA SER A 233 14.95 5.94 -0.13
C SER A 233 14.65 7.26 0.55
N GLU A 234 15.35 7.57 1.64
CA GLU A 234 15.30 8.91 2.26
C GLU A 234 15.60 10.02 1.24
N ARG A 235 16.56 9.81 0.33
CA ARG A 235 16.87 10.75 -0.77
C ARG A 235 15.67 10.94 -1.70
N TYR A 236 14.94 9.87 -2.02
CA TYR A 236 13.72 9.96 -2.83
C TYR A 236 12.67 10.82 -2.12
N LEU A 237 12.45 10.57 -0.82
CA LEU A 237 11.39 11.17 -0.02
C LEU A 237 11.65 12.65 0.30
N LYS A 238 12.91 13.04 0.54
CA LYS A 238 13.33 14.43 0.80
C LYS A 238 12.97 15.43 -0.29
N ARG A 239 12.59 14.97 -1.49
CA ARG A 239 12.16 15.82 -2.62
C ARG A 239 10.76 16.38 -2.45
N TYR A 240 9.99 15.88 -1.48
CA TYR A 240 8.61 16.29 -1.24
C TYR A 240 8.49 16.87 0.17
N SER A 241 7.75 17.97 0.29
CA SER A 241 7.49 18.66 1.56
C SER A 241 6.11 18.33 2.14
N ALA A 242 5.35 17.45 1.49
CA ALA A 242 4.02 17.07 1.89
C ALA A 242 3.74 15.60 1.53
N PHE A 243 3.12 14.88 2.44
CA PHE A 243 2.60 13.54 2.25
C PHE A 243 1.26 13.42 2.96
N GLU A 244 0.38 12.59 2.44
CA GLU A 244 -0.82 12.15 3.15
C GLU A 244 -0.87 10.63 3.10
N THR A 245 -1.34 10.00 4.16
CA THR A 245 -1.52 8.56 4.23
C THR A 245 -2.92 8.21 4.66
N LEU A 246 -3.39 7.04 4.23
CA LEU A 246 -4.63 6.43 4.71
C LEU A 246 -4.31 4.99 5.13
N ILE A 247 -4.66 4.64 6.36
CA ILE A 247 -4.59 3.26 6.86
C ILE A 247 -6.01 2.73 7.05
N ILE A 248 -6.21 1.44 6.84
CA ILE A 248 -7.42 0.74 7.28
C ILE A 248 -7.18 0.30 8.73
N GLU A 249 -8.09 0.66 9.62
CA GLU A 249 -8.03 0.23 11.01
C GLU A 249 -8.62 -1.18 11.09
N ARG A 250 -7.91 -2.10 11.75
CA ARG A 250 -8.49 -3.41 12.05
C ARG A 250 -9.51 -3.25 13.16
N GLN A 251 -10.73 -3.72 12.92
CA GLN A 251 -11.66 -3.93 14.01
C GLN A 251 -11.08 -5.01 14.92
N ILE A 252 -10.76 -4.63 16.16
CA ILE A 252 -10.49 -5.60 17.21
C ILE A 252 -11.86 -6.25 17.49
N GLU A 253 -12.01 -7.52 17.15
CA GLU A 253 -13.16 -8.30 17.59
C GLU A 253 -13.18 -8.30 19.13
N GLY A 254 -13.97 -7.41 19.73
CA GLY A 254 -14.01 -7.25 21.19
C GLY A 254 -14.80 -6.07 21.71
N GLU A 255 -14.94 -4.97 20.95
CA GLU A 255 -15.72 -3.80 21.37
C GLU A 255 -17.00 -3.65 20.53
N ARG A 256 -17.89 -4.63 20.61
CA ARG A 256 -19.32 -4.35 20.39
C ARG A 256 -19.92 -3.90 21.72
N GLN A 257 -19.71 -2.63 22.08
CA GLN A 257 -20.67 -1.94 22.93
C GLN A 257 -21.73 -1.35 22.00
N PHE A 258 -22.83 -2.08 21.84
CA PHE A 258 -24.06 -1.45 21.35
C PHE A 258 -24.69 -0.66 22.51
N PRO A 259 -25.24 0.53 22.25
CA PRO A 259 -26.13 1.20 23.18
C PRO A 259 -27.42 0.40 23.44
#